data_AF-A0A8E0IE39-F1
#
_entry.id   AF-A0A8E0IE39-F1
#
_cell.length_a   1.000
_cell.length_b   1.000
_cell.length_c   1.000
_cell.angle_alpha   90.00
_cell.angle_beta   90.00
_cell.angle_gamma   90.00
#
_symmetry.space_group_name_H-M   'P 1'
#
loop_
_entity.id
_entity.type
_entity.pdbx_description
1 polymer ?
#
loop_
_entity_poly.entity_id
_entity_poly.type
_entity_poly.pdbx_seq_one_letter_code
_entity_poly.pdbx_strand_id
1 'polypeptide(L)' 'MQKYIWRGKIVDKTEVNIDLQDRGYQFGDGLYEVVHMYNGNFLQLTNILIGSFEEQHKFCLTSKCQRKA' A
#
# COMPACT_ATOMS: atom_id res chain seq x y z
N MET A 1 16.62 15.19 0.00
CA MET A 1 15.20 15.44 0.33
C MET A 1 14.43 14.18 -0.03
N GLN A 2 13.71 13.57 0.92
CA GLN A 2 13.00 12.31 0.70
C GLN A 2 11.56 12.60 0.27
N LYS A 3 11.10 11.91 -0.78
CA LYS A 3 9.73 12.01 -1.30
C LYS A 3 8.93 10.76 -0.95
N TYR A 4 7.61 10.92 -0.78
CA TYR A 4 6.68 9.86 -0.40
C TYR A 4 5.55 9.76 -1.41
N ILE A 5 5.05 8.54 -1.65
CA ILE A 5 3.83 8.33 -2.43
C ILE A 5 2.65 8.33 -1.47
N TRP A 6 1.73 9.27 -1.66
CA TRP A 6 0.52 9.42 -0.86
C TRP A 6 -0.70 9.57 -1.77
N ARG A 7 -1.63 8.60 -1.72
CA ARG A 7 -2.87 8.59 -2.52
C ARG A 7 -2.65 8.90 -4.01
N GLY A 8 -1.60 8.31 -4.60
CA GLY A 8 -1.25 8.48 -6.02
C GLY A 8 -0.45 9.74 -6.36
N LYS A 9 -0.04 10.54 -5.37
CA LYS A 9 0.79 11.75 -5.55
C LYS A 9 2.15 11.59 -4.88
N ILE A 10 3.16 12.27 -5.43
CA ILE A 10 4.48 12.37 -4.81
C ILE A 10 4.50 13.64 -3.96
N VAL A 11 4.70 13.51 -2.65
CA VAL A 11 4.60 14.61 -1.66
C VAL A 11 5.80 14.64 -0.73
N ASP A 12 5.95 15.75 0.01
CA ASP A 12 6.93 15.86 1.09
C ASP A 12 6.40 15.25 2.40
N LYS A 13 7.32 14.91 3.31
CA LYS A 13 6.97 14.27 4.60
C LYS A 13 5.95 15.07 5.41
N THR A 14 6.03 16.40 5.36
CA THR A 14 5.14 17.31 6.10
C THR A 14 3.70 17.28 5.61
N GLU A 15 3.45 16.80 4.40
CA GLU A 15 2.10 16.68 3.81
C GLU A 15 1.44 15.33 4.13
N VAL A 16 2.21 14.33 4.60
CA VAL A 16 1.68 13.02 4.95
C VAL A 16 1.07 13.08 6.35
N ASN A 17 -0.22 12.78 6.44
CA ASN A 17 -0.96 12.72 7.70
C ASN A 17 -1.78 11.42 7.77
N ILE A 18 -1.61 10.66 8.85
CA ILE A 18 -2.34 9.43 9.12
C ILE A 18 -3.33 9.72 10.23
N ASP A 19 -4.61 9.36 10.03
CA ASP A 19 -5.65 9.49 11.04
C ASP A 19 -5.42 8.46 12.16
N LEU A 20 -5.60 8.86 13.42
CA LEU A 20 -5.53 7.96 14.57
C LEU A 20 -6.66 6.91 14.57
N GLN A 21 -7.73 7.15 13.81
CA GLN A 21 -8.83 6.21 13.57
C GLN A 21 -8.63 5.33 12.32
N ASP A 22 -7.50 5.47 11.62
CA ASP A 22 -7.18 4.59 10.51
C ASP A 22 -7.07 3.12 10.98
N ARG A 23 -7.74 2.20 10.30
CA ARG A 23 -7.77 0.78 10.67
C ARG A 23 -6.38 0.14 10.59
N GLY A 24 -5.55 0.59 9.64
CA GLY A 24 -4.16 0.18 9.53
C GLY A 24 -3.33 0.61 10.74
N TYR A 25 -3.65 1.78 11.33
CA TYR A 25 -2.98 2.26 12.53
C TYR A 25 -3.50 1.55 13.81
N GLN A 26 -4.82 1.41 13.96
CA GLN A 26 -5.42 0.84 15.17
C GLN A 26 -5.30 -0.69 15.27
N PHE A 27 -5.49 -1.38 14.15
CA PHE A 27 -5.61 -2.84 14.13
C PHE A 27 -4.51 -3.51 13.32
N GLY A 28 -3.60 -2.73 12.72
CA GLY A 28 -2.64 -3.28 11.75
C GLY A 28 -3.31 -3.78 10.47
N ASP A 29 -4.53 -3.32 10.17
CA ASP A 29 -5.31 -3.79 9.03
C ASP A 29 -4.89 -3.08 7.73
N GLY A 30 -3.75 -3.51 7.19
CA GLY A 30 -3.19 -3.02 5.95
C GLY A 30 -2.15 -4.00 5.40
N LEU A 31 -1.81 -3.84 4.12
CA LEU A 31 -0.78 -4.63 3.46
C LEU A 31 0.39 -3.73 3.08
N TYR A 32 1.60 -4.28 3.15
CA TYR A 32 2.82 -3.61 2.75
C TYR A 32 3.70 -4.59 1.97
N GLU A 33 4.48 -4.04 1.04
CA GLU A 33 5.40 -4.81 0.21
C GLU A 33 6.75 -4.11 0.15
N VAL A 34 7.80 -4.88 -0.05
CA VAL A 34 9.17 -4.37 -0.18
C VAL A 34 9.70 -4.71 -1.57
N VAL A 35 10.08 -3.69 -2.33
CA VAL A 35 10.70 -3.86 -3.65
C VAL A 35 12.12 -3.33 -3.61
N HIS A 36 13.07 -4.16 -3.99
CA HIS A 36 14.46 -3.75 -4.17
C HIS A 36 14.69 -3.16 -5.56
N MET A 37 15.52 -2.13 -5.63
CA MET A 37 15.90 -1.47 -6.88
C MET A 37 17.42 -1.40 -7.00
N TYR A 38 17.95 -1.86 -8.13
CA TYR A 38 19.38 -1.85 -8.44
C TYR A 38 19.59 -1.22 -9.81
N ASN A 39 20.41 -0.17 -9.89
CA ASN A 39 20.76 0.51 -11.15
C ASN A 39 19.54 0.92 -12.01
N GLY A 40 18.48 1.43 -11.39
CA GLY A 40 17.28 1.81 -12.16
C GLY A 40 16.25 0.69 -12.35
N ASN A 41 16.60 -0.56 -12.05
CA ASN A 41 15.75 -1.73 -12.31
C ASN A 41 15.15 -2.28 -11.02
N PHE A 42 13.86 -2.57 -11.05
CA PHE A 42 13.15 -3.21 -9.94
C PHE A 42 13.31 -4.73 -9.99
N LEU A 43 13.62 -5.33 -8.85
CA LEU A 43 13.68 -6.78 -8.71
C LEU A 43 12.27 -7.35 -8.56
N GLN A 44 11.86 -8.20 -9.50
CA GLN A 44 10.62 -9.02 -9.42
C GLN A 44 9.33 -8.21 -9.17
N LEU A 45 9.28 -6.95 -9.63
CA LEU A 45 8.15 -6.03 -9.37
C LEU A 45 6.79 -6.64 -9.74
N THR A 46 6.69 -7.29 -10.89
CA THR A 46 5.44 -7.87 -11.38
C THR A 46 4.85 -8.89 -10.40
N ASN A 47 5.66 -9.81 -9.88
CA ASN A 47 5.14 -10.86 -9.00
C ASN A 47 4.73 -10.28 -7.64
N ILE A 48 5.47 -9.29 -7.14
CA ILE A 48 5.13 -8.57 -5.90
C ILE A 48 3.79 -7.85 -6.05
N LEU A 49 3.58 -7.14 -7.17
CA LEU A 49 2.32 -6.43 -7.41
C LEU A 49 1.12 -7.37 -7.56
N ILE A 50 1.31 -8.51 -8.23
CA ILE A 50 0.26 -9.54 -8.37
C ILE A 50 -0.10 -10.11 -6.99
N GLY A 51 0.91 -10.50 -6.20
CA GLY A 51 0.71 -11.02 -4.84
C GLY A 51 -0.05 -10.04 -3.95
N SER A 52 0.37 -8.76 -3.95
CA SER A 52 -0.31 -7.70 -3.20
C SER A 52 -1.79 -7.56 -3.58
N PHE A 53 -2.11 -7.65 -4.87
CA PHE A 53 -3.50 -7.56 -5.32
C PHE A 53 -4.35 -8.76 -4.85
N GLU A 54 -3.79 -9.97 -4.89
CA GLU A 54 -4.47 -11.17 -4.39
C GLU A 54 -4.71 -11.11 -2.87
N GLU A 55 -3.72 -10.62 -2.11
CA GLU A 55 -3.85 -10.45 -0.66
C GLU A 55 -4.89 -9.39 -0.31
N GLN A 56 -4.94 -8.26 -1.01
CA GLN A 56 -5.97 -7.24 -0.82
C GLN A 56 -7.39 -7.80 -1.01
N HIS A 57 -7.55 -8.79 -1.88
CA HIS A 57 -8.80 -9.52 -2.05
C HIS A 57 -9.10 -10.48 -0.89
N LYS A 58 -8.10 -11.24 -0.40
CA LYS A 58 -8.27 -12.16 0.73
C LYS A 58 -8.60 -11.43 2.04
N PHE A 59 -7.96 -10.31 2.29
CA PHE A 59 -8.19 -9.46 3.47
C PHE A 59 -9.33 -8.45 3.26
N CYS A 60 -10.02 -8.49 2.10
CA CYS A 60 -11.13 -7.60 1.78
C CYS A 60 -10.83 -6.10 1.99
N LEU A 61 -9.61 -5.67 1.66
CA LEU A 61 -9.19 -4.26 1.75
C LEU A 61 -9.70 -3.41 0.57
N THR A 62 -10.25 -4.05 -0.46
CA THR A 62 -10.84 -3.35 -1.62
C THR A 62 -12.33 -3.10 -1.46
N SER A 63 -12.82 -1.99 -2.00
CA SER A 63 -14.24 -1.63 -2.02
C SER A 63 -15.12 -2.68 -2.72
N LYS A 64 -14.53 -3.52 -3.58
CA LYS A 64 -15.23 -4.61 -4.29
C LYS A 64 -15.60 -5.79 -3.37
N CYS A 65 -14.90 -5.98 -2.25
CA CYS A 65 -15.19 -7.07 -1.30
C CYS A 65 -16.42 -6.77 -0.43
N GLN A 66 -16.83 -5.50 -0.32
CA GLN A 66 -17.85 -5.01 0.62
C GLN A 66 -19.31 -5.35 0.23
N ARG A 67 -19.56 -6.41 -0.56
CA ARG A 67 -20.93 -6.90 -0.84
C ARG A 67 -21.02 -8.42 -0.86
N LYS A 68 -21.51 -8.96 0.25
CA LYS A 68 -22.68 -9.85 0.34
C LYS A 68 -23.05 -9.97 1.82
N ALA A 69 -23.79 -8.98 2.31
CA ALA A 69 -24.76 -9.21 3.38
C ALA A 69 -26.07 -9.62 2.72
#